data_AF-W5YL73-F1
#
_entry.id   AF-W5YL73-F1
#
_cell.length_a   1.000
_cell.length_b   1.000
_cell.length_c   1.000
_cell.angle_alpha   90.00
_cell.angle_beta   90.00
_cell.angle_gamma   90.00
#
_symmetry.space_group_name_H-M   'P 1'
#
loop_
_entity.id
_entity.type
_entity.pdbx_description
1 polymer ?
#
loop_
_entity_poly.entity_id
_entity_poly.type
_entity_poly.pdbx_seq_one_letter_code
_entity_poly.pdbx_strand_id
1 'polypeptide(L)'
;MGYTLDPVSVLQTDVVLEPGASVQLAFMRFVADSREDVLALAARFAYWPRVQRTFEEGEGQACQDLWRNDLSNDDFRKVIALTSALICSPPQLRAPVPVLSANRLQQANLWGVGISGDFPIILVRVGREADVDAAHLLLRAHSFWRKRNFKVDLVLLNIGDSGYEGITQDTIRRLLAKHSVEAFVGGRGGIFPLTADSLGPEEVVLLETAAKMVLDASGASLAHALQSIDRRESPLPRLRGKPPSAVPLDDHKLEPIQDLRCFNGHGGFTADGREYVISVRHSRPTPAPWINVIANPLFGTIVSESGGGYTWFQNSGENRLTRWRNDPVLDEPSECLYLRDEETGLFWSATAKPVPHESEYRTKHGAGYSSFEHVRHGLHSEMTIFVPPDDPVKVVRLNLRNLSSRNRRVTMTYYAEWVLGTRREDTSPYLQPAYLLEQRALITANPYNPDWPNQIAFLATDQPVHGYTTDRTEFMGHLGSLGNPAALKRVGLNKRVEPGRDPVGHYKYMWICHPTANTRLCFSSAQRKILNLLSL
;
A
#
# COMPACT_ATOMS: atom_id res chain seq x y z
N MET A 1 -3.61 -4.49 -33.20
CA MET A 1 -3.62 -3.77 -31.92
C MET A 1 -4.28 -4.70 -30.91
N GLY A 2 -3.54 -5.15 -29.90
CA GLY A 2 -3.93 -6.27 -29.03
C GLY A 2 -4.86 -5.86 -27.88
N TYR A 3 -5.55 -6.86 -27.34
CA TYR A 3 -6.48 -6.83 -26.21
C TYR A 3 -5.82 -6.49 -24.84
N THR A 4 -4.78 -5.65 -24.81
CA THR A 4 -3.87 -5.44 -23.66
C THR A 4 -3.92 -4.03 -23.06
N LEU A 5 -4.94 -3.23 -23.38
CA LEU A 5 -5.23 -2.03 -22.59
C LEU A 5 -6.20 -2.39 -21.47
N ASP A 6 -6.10 -1.69 -20.34
CA ASP A 6 -7.16 -1.71 -19.34
C ASP A 6 -8.49 -1.39 -20.03
N PRO A 7 -9.44 -2.34 -20.09
CA PRO A 7 -10.67 -2.12 -20.82
C PRO A 7 -11.48 -1.06 -20.10
N VAL A 8 -11.45 0.17 -20.62
CA VAL A 8 -12.26 1.29 -20.16
C VAL A 8 -13.27 1.67 -21.23
N SER A 9 -14.50 1.94 -20.81
CA SER A 9 -15.53 2.57 -21.65
C SER A 9 -15.83 3.94 -21.05
N VAL A 10 -15.57 4.99 -21.84
CA VAL A 10 -15.84 6.38 -21.45
C VAL A 10 -16.99 6.88 -22.31
N LEU A 11 -18.01 7.45 -21.67
CA LEU A 11 -19.17 8.07 -22.32
C LEU A 11 -19.22 9.53 -21.90
N GLN A 12 -19.40 10.43 -22.88
CA GLN A 12 -19.57 11.86 -22.67
C GLN A 12 -20.87 12.29 -23.34
N THR A 13 -21.62 13.18 -22.69
CA THR A 13 -22.82 13.82 -23.25
C THR A 13 -22.87 15.26 -22.80
N ASP A 14 -23.34 16.14 -23.68
CA ASP A 14 -23.60 17.53 -23.35
C ASP A 14 -25.03 17.67 -22.83
N VAL A 15 -25.22 18.55 -21.85
CA VAL A 15 -26.52 18.90 -21.30
C VAL A 15 -26.62 20.41 -21.18
N VAL A 16 -27.69 20.98 -21.73
CA VAL A 16 -28.07 22.39 -21.53
C VAL A 16 -29.14 22.44 -20.44
N LEU A 17 -28.89 23.23 -19.38
CA LEU A 17 -29.81 23.42 -18.26
C LEU A 17 -30.25 24.87 -18.16
N GLU A 18 -31.56 25.10 -18.25
CA GLU A 18 -32.17 26.40 -18.00
C GLU A 18 -32.22 26.71 -16.49
N PRO A 19 -32.36 27.99 -16.07
CA PRO A 19 -32.50 28.36 -14.67
C PRO A 19 -33.65 27.60 -13.98
N GLY A 20 -33.35 26.86 -12.91
CA GLY A 20 -34.31 26.06 -12.16
C GLY A 20 -34.72 24.73 -12.82
N ALA A 21 -34.22 24.42 -14.02
CA ALA A 21 -34.45 23.13 -14.67
C ALA A 21 -33.62 22.02 -14.03
N SER A 22 -34.11 20.79 -14.12
CA SER A 22 -33.37 19.58 -13.73
C SER A 22 -33.37 18.58 -14.88
N VAL A 23 -32.26 17.86 -15.03
CA VAL A 23 -32.12 16.73 -15.95
C VAL A 23 -31.73 15.51 -15.13
N GLN A 24 -32.21 14.34 -15.55
CA GLN A 24 -31.76 13.06 -15.02
C GLN A 24 -31.10 12.26 -16.14
N LEU A 25 -29.95 11.67 -15.84
CA LEU A 25 -29.19 10.82 -16.75
C LEU A 25 -28.94 9.47 -16.06
N ALA A 26 -28.96 8.39 -16.83
CA ALA A 26 -28.61 7.06 -16.34
C ALA A 26 -27.54 6.44 -17.23
N PHE A 27 -26.47 5.95 -16.59
CA PHE A 27 -25.42 5.18 -17.24
C PHE A 27 -25.66 3.71 -16.92
N MET A 28 -25.78 2.88 -17.95
CA MET A 28 -26.17 1.48 -17.79
C MET A 28 -25.13 0.55 -18.40
N ARG A 29 -24.93 -0.60 -17.77
CA ARG A 29 -24.08 -1.68 -18.26
C ARG A 29 -24.92 -2.95 -18.35
N PHE A 30 -24.85 -3.62 -19.50
CA PHE A 30 -25.60 -4.83 -19.79
C PHE A 30 -24.64 -6.00 -19.96
N VAL A 31 -25.01 -7.15 -19.43
CA VAL A 31 -24.28 -8.43 -19.58
C VAL A 31 -25.33 -9.49 -19.89
N ALA A 32 -25.08 -10.31 -20.91
CA ALA A 32 -25.92 -11.44 -21.29
C ALA A 32 -25.07 -12.49 -22.03
N ASP A 33 -25.64 -13.68 -22.26
CA ASP A 33 -24.93 -14.83 -22.82
C ASP A 33 -24.58 -14.67 -24.31
N SER A 34 -25.27 -13.76 -25.02
CA SER A 34 -25.00 -13.45 -26.42
C SER A 34 -25.06 -11.96 -26.72
N ARG A 35 -24.45 -11.56 -27.84
CA ARG A 35 -24.52 -10.17 -28.33
C ARG A 35 -25.97 -9.74 -28.61
N GLU A 36 -26.78 -10.62 -29.17
CA GLU A 36 -28.17 -10.36 -29.49
C GLU A 36 -28.98 -10.09 -28.22
N ASP A 37 -28.75 -10.87 -27.16
CA ASP A 37 -29.40 -10.67 -25.86
C ASP A 37 -29.00 -9.37 -25.19
N VAL A 38 -27.71 -8.97 -25.26
CA VAL A 38 -27.26 -7.67 -24.74
C VAL A 38 -27.97 -6.52 -25.46
N LEU A 39 -28.09 -6.58 -26.78
CA LEU A 39 -28.77 -5.55 -27.57
C LEU A 39 -30.28 -5.52 -27.28
N ALA A 40 -30.92 -6.69 -27.17
CA ALA A 40 -32.32 -6.80 -26.79
C ALA A 40 -32.56 -6.26 -25.37
N LEU A 41 -31.67 -6.55 -24.43
CA LEU A 41 -31.72 -6.01 -23.07
C LEU A 41 -31.53 -4.49 -23.06
N ALA A 42 -30.53 -3.98 -23.76
CA ALA A 42 -30.29 -2.54 -23.89
C ALA A 42 -31.51 -1.81 -24.50
N ALA A 43 -32.13 -2.38 -25.53
CA ALA A 43 -33.33 -1.82 -26.15
C ALA A 43 -34.51 -1.70 -25.16
N ARG A 44 -34.66 -2.64 -24.22
CA ARG A 44 -35.70 -2.55 -23.17
C ARG A 44 -35.50 -1.35 -22.24
N PHE A 45 -34.27 -0.92 -22.03
CA PHE A 45 -33.89 0.21 -21.19
C PHE A 45 -33.74 1.53 -21.95
N ALA A 46 -34.03 1.56 -23.25
CA ALA A 46 -34.02 2.79 -24.05
C ALA A 46 -35.12 3.80 -23.65
N TYR A 47 -36.06 3.39 -22.79
CA TYR A 47 -37.19 4.21 -22.33
C TYR A 47 -37.06 4.58 -20.85
N TRP A 48 -37.12 5.88 -20.55
CA TRP A 48 -36.86 6.40 -19.20
C TRP A 48 -37.75 5.80 -18.09
N PRO A 49 -39.08 5.64 -18.27
CA PRO A 49 -39.91 4.96 -17.27
C PRO A 49 -39.48 3.54 -16.91
N ARG A 50 -38.82 2.80 -17.81
CA ARG A 50 -38.27 1.48 -17.47
C ARG A 50 -37.05 1.61 -16.55
N VAL A 51 -36.19 2.58 -16.82
CA VAL A 51 -35.06 2.94 -15.95
C VAL A 51 -35.57 3.32 -14.57
N GLN A 52 -36.55 4.23 -14.52
CA GLN A 52 -37.15 4.70 -13.27
C GLN A 52 -37.78 3.54 -12.47
N ARG A 53 -38.58 2.67 -13.10
CA ARG A 53 -39.13 1.48 -12.43
C ARG A 53 -38.03 0.59 -11.84
N THR A 54 -36.89 0.48 -12.51
CA THR A 54 -35.77 -0.35 -12.01
C THR A 54 -35.15 0.25 -10.75
N PHE A 55 -35.07 1.58 -10.65
CA PHE A 55 -34.67 2.25 -9.40
C PHE A 55 -35.70 2.03 -8.29
N GLU A 56 -37.00 2.19 -8.58
CA GLU A 56 -38.08 1.97 -7.62
C GLU A 56 -38.11 0.51 -7.10
N GLU A 57 -37.95 -0.48 -8.00
CA GLU A 57 -37.83 -1.89 -7.64
C GLU A 57 -36.57 -2.15 -6.79
N GLY A 58 -35.45 -1.50 -7.14
CA GLY A 58 -34.20 -1.57 -6.38
C GLY A 58 -34.33 -1.00 -4.97
N GLU A 59 -35.01 0.14 -4.81
CA GLU A 59 -35.34 0.73 -3.51
C GLU A 59 -36.24 -0.20 -2.69
N GLY A 60 -37.28 -0.76 -3.32
CA GLY A 60 -38.15 -1.75 -2.69
C GLY A 60 -37.38 -2.98 -2.20
N GLN A 61 -36.48 -3.50 -3.02
CA GLN A 61 -35.62 -4.64 -2.64
C GLN A 61 -34.64 -4.28 -1.51
N ALA A 62 -34.05 -3.08 -1.54
CA ALA A 62 -33.17 -2.60 -0.47
C ALA A 62 -33.93 -2.50 0.87
N CYS A 63 -35.14 -1.94 0.86
CA CYS A 63 -36.00 -1.87 2.05
C CYS A 63 -36.34 -3.27 2.59
N GLN A 64 -36.68 -4.22 1.71
CA GLN A 64 -36.94 -5.61 2.10
C GLN A 64 -35.69 -6.28 2.69
N ASP A 65 -34.51 -6.02 2.13
CA ASP A 65 -33.25 -6.55 2.63
C ASP A 65 -32.92 -6.02 4.04
N LEU A 66 -33.13 -4.72 4.28
CA LEU A 66 -32.96 -4.13 5.60
C LEU A 66 -33.92 -4.75 6.61
N TRP A 67 -35.20 -4.86 6.25
CA TRP A 67 -36.22 -5.48 7.10
C TRP A 67 -35.88 -6.96 7.41
N ARG A 68 -35.47 -7.75 6.43
CA ARG A 68 -35.09 -9.17 6.60
C ARG A 68 -33.88 -9.39 7.50
N ASN A 69 -33.03 -8.39 7.68
CA ASN A 69 -31.87 -8.45 8.58
C ASN A 69 -32.09 -7.63 9.85
N ASP A 70 -33.32 -7.15 10.09
CA ASP A 70 -33.66 -6.31 11.23
C ASP A 70 -32.74 -5.08 11.37
N LEU A 71 -32.42 -4.42 10.25
CA LEU A 71 -31.56 -3.24 10.23
C LEU A 71 -32.41 -1.97 10.07
N SER A 72 -32.33 -1.07 11.05
CA SER A 72 -32.82 0.30 10.87
C SER A 72 -31.95 1.09 9.87
N ASN A 73 -32.43 2.26 9.44
CA ASN A 73 -31.62 3.15 8.60
C ASN A 73 -30.32 3.61 9.28
N ASP A 74 -30.36 3.80 10.60
CA ASP A 74 -29.17 4.17 11.38
C ASP A 74 -28.20 2.98 11.48
N ASP A 75 -28.71 1.78 11.78
CA ASP A 75 -27.91 0.55 11.76
C ASP A 75 -27.25 0.32 10.41
N PHE A 76 -27.99 0.53 9.31
CA PHE A 76 -27.44 0.36 7.97
C PHE A 76 -26.27 1.31 7.70
N ARG A 77 -26.37 2.59 8.09
CA ARG A 77 -25.24 3.54 7.97
C ARG A 77 -24.01 3.05 8.71
N LYS A 78 -24.20 2.53 9.93
CA LYS A 78 -23.11 1.93 10.74
C LYS A 78 -22.52 0.72 10.04
N VAL A 79 -23.34 -0.18 9.50
CA VAL A 79 -22.88 -1.36 8.75
C VAL A 79 -22.07 -0.97 7.51
N ILE A 80 -22.49 0.05 6.75
CA ILE A 80 -21.73 0.53 5.58
C ILE A 80 -20.39 1.15 5.99
N ALA A 81 -20.36 1.92 7.08
CA ALA A 81 -19.11 2.45 7.63
C ALA A 81 -18.15 1.32 8.06
N LEU A 82 -18.65 0.30 8.77
CA LEU A 82 -17.87 -0.89 9.14
C LEU A 82 -17.40 -1.68 7.91
N THR A 83 -18.23 -1.80 6.88
CA THR A 83 -17.85 -2.45 5.62
C THR A 83 -16.67 -1.72 4.96
N SER A 84 -16.73 -0.39 4.92
CA SER A 84 -15.65 0.45 4.39
C SER A 84 -14.38 0.28 5.22
N ALA A 85 -14.51 0.19 6.54
CA ALA A 85 -13.40 -0.04 7.45
C ALA A 85 -12.76 -1.43 7.28
N LEU A 86 -13.53 -2.49 6.98
CA LEU A 86 -12.97 -3.81 6.68
C LEU A 86 -12.08 -3.79 5.44
N ILE A 87 -12.46 -3.02 4.42
CA ILE A 87 -11.72 -2.90 3.17
C ILE A 87 -10.48 -2.03 3.37
N CYS A 88 -10.64 -0.85 3.97
CA CYS A 88 -9.56 0.13 4.12
C CYS A 88 -8.65 -0.15 5.33
N SER A 89 -9.08 -0.98 6.28
CA SER A 89 -8.36 -1.36 7.50
C SER A 89 -7.78 -0.16 8.26
N PRO A 90 -8.61 0.79 8.73
CA PRO A 90 -8.13 1.99 9.41
C PRO A 90 -7.35 1.62 10.69
N PRO A 91 -6.17 2.23 10.95
CA PRO A 91 -5.32 1.87 12.09
C PRO A 91 -6.03 1.99 13.45
N GLN A 92 -7.00 2.90 13.57
CA GLN A 92 -7.73 3.19 14.80
C GLN A 92 -8.61 2.03 15.27
N LEU A 93 -9.00 1.13 14.36
CA LEU A 93 -9.82 -0.03 14.68
C LEU A 93 -9.00 -1.30 14.90
N ARG A 94 -7.69 -1.24 14.67
CA ARG A 94 -6.81 -2.39 14.88
C ARG A 94 -6.42 -2.50 16.34
N ALA A 95 -5.82 -3.64 16.70
CA ALA A 95 -5.24 -3.79 18.02
C ALA A 95 -4.21 -2.68 18.32
N PRO A 96 -4.02 -2.30 19.59
CA PRO A 96 -3.01 -1.31 19.97
C PRO A 96 -1.59 -1.72 19.55
N VAL A 97 -0.73 -0.73 19.29
CA VAL A 97 0.67 -0.94 18.86
C VAL A 97 1.45 -1.95 19.72
N PRO A 98 1.35 -1.97 21.07
CA PRO A 98 2.03 -2.99 21.87
C PRO A 98 1.60 -4.42 21.55
N VAL A 99 0.31 -4.65 21.29
CA VAL A 99 -0.23 -5.97 20.91
C VAL A 99 0.24 -6.34 19.50
N LEU A 100 0.10 -5.41 18.55
CA LEU A 100 0.57 -5.59 17.17
C LEU A 100 2.05 -5.95 17.08
N SER A 101 2.88 -5.34 17.93
CA SER A 101 4.32 -5.58 17.99
C SER A 101 4.69 -6.87 18.74
N ALA A 102 3.77 -7.43 19.53
CA ALA A 102 4.01 -8.63 20.32
C ALA A 102 3.80 -9.93 19.54
N ASN A 103 3.07 -9.91 18.41
CA ASN A 103 2.83 -11.14 17.65
C ASN A 103 4.14 -11.79 17.18
N ARG A 104 4.24 -13.10 17.40
CA ARG A 104 5.34 -13.99 16.93
C ARG A 104 4.82 -15.20 16.14
N LEU A 105 3.50 -15.35 16.03
CA LEU A 105 2.85 -16.49 15.41
C LEU A 105 2.45 -16.22 13.96
N GLN A 106 2.32 -17.30 13.19
CA GLN A 106 1.98 -17.31 11.77
C GLN A 106 0.48 -17.42 11.55
N GLN A 107 0.03 -17.17 10.32
CA GLN A 107 -1.36 -17.43 9.90
C GLN A 107 -1.81 -18.86 10.23
N ALA A 108 -0.94 -19.86 10.03
CA ALA A 108 -1.28 -21.26 10.25
C ALA A 108 -1.67 -21.58 11.70
N ASN A 109 -1.23 -20.78 12.66
CA ASN A 109 -1.61 -20.93 14.06
C ASN A 109 -3.09 -20.61 14.33
N LEU A 110 -3.79 -19.95 13.40
CA LEU A 110 -5.25 -19.74 13.49
C LEU A 110 -6.05 -21.02 13.20
N TRP A 111 -5.46 -21.99 12.50
CA TRP A 111 -6.19 -23.19 12.04
C TRP A 111 -6.61 -24.10 13.19
N GLY A 112 -5.89 -24.08 14.31
CA GLY A 112 -6.25 -24.81 15.54
C GLY A 112 -7.61 -24.42 16.11
N VAL A 113 -8.07 -23.20 15.82
CA VAL A 113 -9.41 -22.70 16.20
C VAL A 113 -10.38 -22.61 15.03
N GLY A 114 -10.06 -23.25 13.91
CA GLY A 114 -10.93 -23.34 12.74
C GLY A 114 -11.00 -22.07 11.87
N ILE A 115 -10.17 -21.06 12.13
CA ILE A 115 -10.12 -19.81 11.36
C ILE A 115 -9.01 -19.93 10.32
N SER A 116 -9.30 -19.69 9.03
CA SER A 116 -8.26 -19.84 7.99
C SER A 116 -7.30 -18.64 7.92
N GLY A 117 -7.78 -17.44 8.26
CA GLY A 117 -7.03 -16.19 8.13
C GLY A 117 -7.11 -15.55 6.73
N ASP A 118 -7.89 -16.12 5.80
CA ASP A 118 -8.03 -15.60 4.43
C ASP A 118 -9.12 -14.53 4.30
N PHE A 119 -10.11 -14.53 5.19
CA PHE A 119 -11.18 -13.54 5.21
C PHE A 119 -10.87 -12.44 6.24
N PRO A 120 -11.40 -11.22 6.04
CA PRO A 120 -11.32 -10.18 7.06
C PRO A 120 -11.89 -10.68 8.40
N ILE A 121 -11.10 -10.56 9.47
CA ILE A 121 -11.50 -10.94 10.82
C ILE A 121 -12.00 -9.70 11.58
N ILE A 122 -13.19 -9.81 12.18
CA ILE A 122 -13.66 -8.90 13.23
C ILE A 122 -13.56 -9.64 14.55
N LEU A 123 -12.82 -9.09 15.50
CA LEU A 123 -12.73 -9.61 16.84
C LEU A 123 -13.57 -8.76 17.79
N VAL A 124 -14.53 -9.38 18.46
CA VAL A 124 -15.37 -8.76 19.48
C VAL A 124 -15.07 -9.39 20.83
N ARG A 125 -14.54 -8.60 21.75
CA ARG A 125 -14.28 -9.02 23.13
C ARG A 125 -15.57 -8.90 23.93
N VAL A 126 -16.02 -10.02 24.48
CA VAL A 126 -17.23 -10.12 25.30
C VAL A 126 -16.79 -10.28 26.75
N GLY A 127 -16.96 -9.20 27.52
CA GLY A 127 -16.61 -9.14 28.93
C GLY A 127 -17.78 -9.44 29.86
N ARG A 128 -17.63 -9.01 31.12
CA ARG A 128 -18.59 -9.23 32.21
C ARG A 128 -19.89 -8.40 32.10
N GLU A 129 -19.84 -7.27 31.39
CA GLU A 129 -20.98 -6.35 31.30
C GLU A 129 -22.06 -6.88 30.34
N ALA A 130 -23.32 -6.67 30.69
CA ALA A 130 -24.47 -7.11 29.90
C ALA A 130 -24.69 -6.26 28.62
N ASP A 131 -23.86 -5.23 28.38
CA ASP A 131 -23.91 -4.45 27.15
C ASP A 131 -23.25 -5.23 26.01
N VAL A 132 -24.11 -5.82 25.19
CA VAL A 132 -23.76 -6.61 24.00
C VAL A 132 -24.39 -5.99 22.74
N ASP A 133 -24.71 -4.70 22.79
CA ASP A 133 -25.41 -3.99 21.70
C ASP A 133 -24.60 -4.01 20.39
N ALA A 134 -23.27 -3.88 20.48
CA ALA A 134 -22.40 -3.98 19.30
C ALA A 134 -22.42 -5.39 18.72
N ALA A 135 -22.42 -6.43 19.57
CA ALA A 135 -22.51 -7.82 19.12
C ALA A 135 -23.85 -8.09 18.39
N HIS A 136 -24.96 -7.55 18.90
CA HIS A 136 -26.25 -7.65 18.21
C HIS A 136 -26.22 -7.03 16.82
N LEU A 137 -25.63 -5.83 16.66
CA LEU A 137 -25.50 -5.21 15.35
C LEU A 137 -24.58 -6.02 14.43
N LEU A 138 -23.44 -6.48 14.93
CA LEU A 138 -22.45 -7.21 14.13
C LEU A 138 -22.96 -8.56 13.63
N LEU A 139 -23.81 -9.26 14.39
CA LEU A 139 -24.45 -10.50 13.92
C LEU A 139 -25.46 -10.24 12.79
N ARG A 140 -26.24 -9.15 12.89
CA ARG A 140 -27.13 -8.70 11.80
C ARG A 140 -26.32 -8.25 10.57
N ALA A 141 -25.21 -7.53 10.80
CA ALA A 141 -24.27 -7.10 9.76
C ALA A 141 -23.63 -8.30 9.04
N HIS A 142 -23.23 -9.33 9.78
CA HIS A 142 -22.66 -10.56 9.23
C HIS A 142 -23.64 -11.26 8.28
N SER A 143 -24.90 -11.39 8.69
CA SER A 143 -25.97 -11.92 7.84
C SER A 143 -26.17 -11.08 6.57
N PHE A 144 -26.10 -9.75 6.71
CA PHE A 144 -26.20 -8.81 5.59
C PHE A 144 -25.03 -8.96 4.59
N TRP A 145 -23.79 -9.07 5.08
CA TRP A 145 -22.59 -9.27 4.26
C TRP A 145 -22.60 -10.60 3.53
N ARG A 146 -22.99 -11.68 4.21
CA ARG A 146 -23.01 -13.03 3.65
C ARG A 146 -23.98 -13.14 2.48
N LYS A 147 -25.17 -12.53 2.56
CA LYS A 147 -26.14 -12.44 1.44
C LYS A 147 -25.57 -11.73 0.20
N ARG A 148 -24.56 -10.88 0.39
CA ARG A 148 -23.86 -10.14 -0.67
C ARG A 148 -22.53 -10.78 -1.07
N ASN A 149 -22.26 -12.02 -0.61
CA ASN A 149 -21.02 -12.75 -0.85
C ASN A 149 -19.76 -12.01 -0.34
N PHE A 150 -19.93 -11.09 0.62
CA PHE A 150 -18.82 -10.49 1.34
C PHE A 150 -18.57 -11.35 2.59
N LYS A 151 -17.53 -12.17 2.55
CA LYS A 151 -17.20 -13.13 3.61
C LYS A 151 -16.35 -12.45 4.68
N VAL A 152 -16.77 -12.59 5.94
CA VAL A 152 -16.12 -12.01 7.11
C VAL A 152 -16.13 -13.07 8.20
N ASP A 153 -15.00 -13.29 8.85
CA ASP A 153 -14.92 -14.14 10.04
C ASP A 153 -15.19 -13.27 11.27
N LEU A 154 -16.30 -13.53 11.97
CA LEU A 154 -16.70 -12.82 13.18
C LEU A 154 -16.33 -13.64 14.42
N VAL A 155 -15.32 -13.20 15.15
CA VAL A 155 -14.84 -13.87 16.37
C VAL A 155 -15.47 -13.21 17.58
N LEU A 156 -16.19 -13.99 18.39
CA LEU A 156 -16.72 -13.56 19.68
C LEU A 156 -15.83 -14.18 20.77
N LEU A 157 -14.90 -13.38 21.29
CA LEU A 157 -13.92 -13.83 22.28
C LEU A 157 -14.43 -13.54 23.70
N ASN A 158 -14.74 -14.59 24.44
CA ASN A 158 -15.05 -14.50 25.87
C ASN A 158 -13.77 -14.19 26.66
N ILE A 159 -13.72 -13.01 27.28
CA ILE A 159 -12.62 -12.55 28.14
C ILE A 159 -13.02 -12.49 29.62
N GLY A 160 -14.14 -13.11 30.02
CA GLY A 160 -14.58 -13.14 31.41
C GLY A 160 -13.65 -13.96 32.29
N ASP A 161 -13.38 -13.49 33.51
CA ASP A 161 -12.57 -14.22 34.49
C ASP A 161 -13.12 -15.64 34.74
N SER A 162 -12.24 -16.58 35.09
CA SER A 162 -12.57 -18.01 35.38
C SER A 162 -13.80 -18.26 36.27
N GLY A 163 -14.18 -17.32 37.15
CA GLY A 163 -15.40 -17.41 37.98
C GLY A 163 -16.72 -17.07 37.26
N TYR A 164 -16.67 -16.44 36.09
CA TYR A 164 -17.83 -15.93 35.33
C TYR A 164 -17.90 -16.46 33.89
N GLU A 165 -16.96 -17.31 33.48
CA GLU A 165 -16.87 -17.87 32.13
C GLU A 165 -18.20 -18.48 31.64
N GLY A 166 -18.88 -19.23 32.52
CA GLY A 166 -20.15 -19.89 32.19
C GLY A 166 -21.30 -18.90 31.89
N ILE A 167 -21.31 -17.72 32.51
CA ILE A 167 -22.36 -16.70 32.29
C ILE A 167 -22.13 -16.02 30.93
N THR A 168 -20.88 -15.67 30.62
CA THR A 168 -20.54 -15.03 29.35
C THR A 168 -20.71 -16.00 28.17
N GLN A 169 -20.34 -17.27 28.33
CA GLN A 169 -20.62 -18.31 27.32
C GLN A 169 -22.11 -18.48 27.07
N ASP A 170 -22.94 -18.53 28.12
CA ASP A 170 -24.39 -18.65 27.95
C ASP A 170 -24.98 -17.40 27.27
N THR A 171 -24.43 -16.22 27.57
CA THR A 171 -24.78 -14.98 26.87
C THR A 171 -24.48 -15.07 25.37
N ILE A 172 -23.29 -15.52 24.98
CA ILE A 172 -22.93 -15.71 23.57
C ILE A 172 -23.88 -16.72 22.91
N ARG A 173 -24.17 -17.86 23.55
CA ARG A 173 -25.12 -18.86 23.01
C ARG A 173 -26.51 -18.27 22.78
N ARG A 174 -27.04 -17.50 23.73
CA ARG A 174 -28.33 -16.81 23.60
C ARG A 174 -28.31 -15.76 22.49
N LEU A 175 -27.21 -15.04 22.31
CA LEU A 175 -27.03 -14.07 21.23
C LEU A 175 -27.12 -14.72 19.85
N LEU A 176 -26.43 -15.86 19.67
CA LEU A 176 -26.45 -16.62 18.42
C LEU A 176 -27.85 -17.13 18.11
N ALA A 177 -28.53 -17.73 19.10
CA ALA A 177 -29.88 -18.24 18.94
C ALA A 177 -30.92 -17.17 18.61
N LYS A 178 -30.83 -16.01 19.28
CA LYS A 178 -31.74 -14.87 19.02
C LYS A 178 -31.68 -14.40 17.56
N HIS A 179 -30.51 -14.46 16.95
CA HIS A 179 -30.30 -14.02 15.56
C HIS A 179 -30.36 -15.17 14.54
N SER A 180 -30.58 -16.42 14.98
CA SER A 180 -30.70 -17.60 14.12
C SER A 180 -29.48 -17.80 13.20
N VAL A 181 -28.28 -17.64 13.75
CA VAL A 181 -27.00 -17.67 13.01
C VAL A 181 -26.13 -18.90 13.34
N GLU A 182 -26.65 -19.88 14.09
CA GLU A 182 -25.91 -21.06 14.54
C GLU A 182 -25.39 -21.91 13.37
N ALA A 183 -26.10 -21.92 12.25
CA ALA A 183 -25.68 -22.59 11.01
C ALA A 183 -24.37 -22.02 10.43
N PHE A 184 -23.94 -20.84 10.87
CA PHE A 184 -22.71 -20.18 10.41
C PHE A 184 -21.53 -20.35 11.37
N VAL A 185 -21.74 -21.03 12.49
CA VAL A 185 -20.67 -21.25 13.47
C VAL A 185 -19.62 -22.21 12.91
N GLY A 186 -18.33 -21.82 12.99
CA GLY A 186 -17.20 -22.63 12.50
C GLY A 186 -17.11 -22.81 10.98
N GLY A 187 -17.98 -22.16 10.22
CA GLY A 187 -17.97 -22.20 8.76
C GLY A 187 -17.00 -21.19 8.14
N ARG A 188 -16.74 -21.31 6.83
CA ARG A 188 -15.98 -20.30 6.07
C ARG A 188 -16.70 -18.94 6.03
N GLY A 189 -16.03 -17.85 6.39
CA GLY A 189 -16.66 -16.54 6.54
C GLY A 189 -17.74 -16.59 7.63
N GLY A 190 -17.43 -17.29 8.72
CA GLY A 190 -18.38 -17.76 9.73
C GLY A 190 -18.30 -16.99 11.03
N ILE A 191 -18.92 -17.56 12.07
CA ILE A 191 -18.91 -17.00 13.42
C ILE A 191 -18.12 -17.96 14.33
N PHE A 192 -17.21 -17.43 15.13
CA PHE A 192 -16.29 -18.21 15.95
C PHE A 192 -16.43 -17.77 17.41
N PRO A 193 -17.29 -18.44 18.21
CA PRO A 193 -17.33 -18.24 19.65
C PRO A 193 -16.11 -18.93 20.29
N LEU A 194 -15.18 -18.15 20.82
CA LEU A 194 -13.94 -18.63 21.44
C LEU A 194 -13.84 -18.15 22.89
N THR A 195 -13.02 -18.84 23.70
CA THR A 195 -12.74 -18.45 25.09
C THR A 195 -11.26 -18.15 25.25
N ALA A 196 -10.92 -16.99 25.82
CA ALA A 196 -9.54 -16.58 26.01
C ALA A 196 -8.74 -17.58 26.87
N ASP A 197 -9.34 -18.19 27.90
CA ASP A 197 -8.66 -19.17 28.76
C ASP A 197 -8.32 -20.49 28.04
N SER A 198 -9.08 -20.83 26.99
CA SER A 198 -8.77 -21.98 26.14
C SER A 198 -7.66 -21.69 25.12
N LEU A 199 -7.31 -20.42 24.96
CA LEU A 199 -6.26 -19.94 24.08
C LEU A 199 -5.01 -19.59 24.91
N GLY A 200 -3.83 -19.86 24.39
CA GLY A 200 -2.61 -19.31 24.95
C GLY A 200 -2.57 -17.77 24.80
N PRO A 201 -1.81 -17.05 25.66
CA PRO A 201 -1.69 -15.59 25.54
C PRO A 201 -1.14 -15.16 24.17
N GLU A 202 -0.24 -15.94 23.57
CA GLU A 202 0.29 -15.66 22.22
C GLU A 202 -0.77 -15.85 21.12
N GLU A 203 -1.71 -16.79 21.30
CA GLU A 203 -2.80 -17.04 20.34
C GLU A 203 -3.85 -15.93 20.40
N VAL A 204 -4.13 -15.39 21.60
CA VAL A 204 -4.97 -14.19 21.75
C VAL A 204 -4.32 -12.99 21.06
N VAL A 205 -3.00 -12.79 21.24
CA VAL A 205 -2.26 -11.76 20.52
C VAL A 205 -2.35 -11.99 19.01
N LEU A 206 -2.16 -13.22 18.53
CA LEU A 206 -2.32 -13.54 17.11
C LEU A 206 -3.71 -13.15 16.59
N LEU A 207 -4.78 -13.50 17.31
CA LEU A 207 -6.15 -13.15 16.91
C LEU A 207 -6.37 -11.62 16.87
N GLU A 208 -5.92 -10.90 17.89
CA GLU A 208 -6.00 -9.44 17.94
C GLU A 208 -5.19 -8.78 16.80
N THR A 209 -4.01 -9.33 16.50
CA THR A 209 -3.16 -8.83 15.42
C THR A 209 -3.60 -9.25 14.01
N ALA A 210 -4.32 -10.36 13.87
CA ALA A 210 -4.92 -10.79 12.61
C ALA A 210 -6.19 -10.00 12.28
N ALA A 211 -6.93 -9.58 13.32
CA ALA A 211 -8.18 -8.83 13.17
C ALA A 211 -7.99 -7.49 12.44
N LYS A 212 -8.89 -7.23 11.48
CA LYS A 212 -9.02 -5.93 10.80
C LYS A 212 -9.70 -4.91 11.69
N MET A 213 -10.56 -5.38 12.60
CA MET A 213 -11.24 -4.58 13.62
C MET A 213 -11.27 -5.34 14.93
N VAL A 214 -10.87 -4.69 16.02
CA VAL A 214 -10.97 -5.18 17.40
C VAL A 214 -11.91 -4.25 18.15
N LEU A 215 -13.00 -4.80 18.68
CA LEU A 215 -14.05 -4.07 19.37
C LEU A 215 -14.38 -4.75 20.69
N ASP A 216 -14.80 -4.00 21.69
CA ASP A 216 -15.55 -4.55 22.81
C ASP A 216 -17.04 -4.65 22.44
N ALA A 217 -17.75 -5.61 23.03
CA ALA A 217 -19.16 -5.90 22.72
C ALA A 217 -20.15 -4.77 23.04
N SER A 218 -19.70 -3.74 23.77
CA SER A 218 -20.52 -2.61 24.22
C SER A 218 -20.89 -1.64 23.09
N GLY A 219 -22.09 -1.05 23.19
CA GLY A 219 -22.54 -0.01 22.24
C GLY A 219 -21.63 1.22 22.24
N ALA A 220 -21.04 1.57 23.38
CA ALA A 220 -20.10 2.68 23.52
C ALA A 220 -18.80 2.46 22.71
N SER A 221 -18.27 1.23 22.75
CA SER A 221 -17.09 0.81 21.96
C SER A 221 -17.35 0.99 20.46
N LEU A 222 -18.50 0.50 19.97
CA LEU A 222 -18.89 0.67 18.58
C LEU A 222 -19.08 2.15 18.18
N ALA A 223 -19.72 2.95 19.02
CA ALA A 223 -19.90 4.38 18.75
C ALA A 223 -18.55 5.11 18.66
N HIS A 224 -17.62 4.81 19.56
CA HIS A 224 -16.27 5.36 19.52
C HIS A 224 -15.50 4.91 18.27
N ALA A 225 -15.60 3.63 17.91
CA ALA A 225 -15.01 3.08 16.69
C ALA A 225 -15.49 3.85 15.45
N LEU A 226 -16.80 4.02 15.28
CA LEU A 226 -17.37 4.74 14.15
C LEU A 226 -16.92 6.21 14.08
N GLN A 227 -16.86 6.90 15.23
CA GLN A 227 -16.35 8.29 15.29
C GLN A 227 -14.86 8.39 14.94
N SER A 228 -14.10 7.32 15.16
CA SER A 228 -12.65 7.30 14.91
C SER A 228 -12.29 7.10 13.44
N ILE A 229 -13.16 6.46 12.65
CA ILE A 229 -12.93 6.17 11.21
C ILE A 229 -12.66 7.45 10.43
N ASP A 230 -13.37 8.54 10.74
CA ASP A 230 -13.26 9.81 10.04
C ASP A 230 -12.18 10.75 10.60
N ARG A 231 -11.49 10.36 11.69
CA ARG A 231 -10.46 11.21 12.30
C ARG A 231 -9.23 11.27 11.41
N ARG A 232 -9.02 12.46 10.84
CA ARG A 232 -7.83 12.76 10.04
C ARG A 232 -6.72 13.32 10.92
N GLU A 233 -5.53 12.76 10.81
CA GLU A 233 -4.34 13.34 11.41
C GLU A 233 -3.98 14.66 10.71
N SER A 234 -3.59 15.66 11.49
CA SER A 234 -3.12 16.93 10.94
C SER A 234 -1.74 16.74 10.30
N PRO A 235 -1.56 17.10 9.02
CA PRO A 235 -0.26 16.95 8.37
C PRO A 235 0.74 17.98 8.89
N LEU A 236 2.04 17.66 8.75
CA LEU A 236 3.10 18.65 8.97
C LEU A 236 2.94 19.88 8.06
N PRO A 237 3.43 21.06 8.50
CA PRO A 237 3.39 22.28 7.70
C PRO A 237 4.05 22.10 6.32
N ARG A 238 3.48 22.81 5.32
CA ARG A 238 4.08 22.87 3.98
C ARG A 238 5.41 23.62 4.03
N LEU A 239 6.38 23.15 3.26
CA LEU A 239 7.62 23.88 3.02
C LEU A 239 7.29 25.13 2.19
N ARG A 240 7.71 26.30 2.66
CA ARG A 240 7.60 27.56 1.91
C ARG A 240 8.95 27.85 1.26
N GLY A 241 9.05 27.56 -0.03
CA GLY A 241 10.23 27.88 -0.83
C GLY A 241 10.15 29.27 -1.46
N LYS A 242 11.30 29.78 -1.93
CA LYS A 242 11.37 30.93 -2.82
C LYS A 242 10.75 30.56 -4.18
N PRO A 243 10.07 31.49 -4.87
CA PRO A 243 9.51 31.23 -6.18
C PRO A 243 10.60 30.79 -7.17
N PRO A 244 10.35 29.80 -8.05
CA PRO A 244 11.35 29.29 -9.00
C PRO A 244 11.94 30.37 -9.90
N SER A 245 11.16 31.39 -10.27
CA SER A 245 11.59 32.50 -11.13
C SER A 245 12.69 33.36 -10.52
N ALA A 246 12.91 33.29 -9.20
CA ALA A 246 13.97 34.03 -8.50
C ALA A 246 15.32 33.30 -8.52
N VAL A 247 15.39 32.09 -9.10
CA VAL A 247 16.60 31.27 -9.19
C VAL A 247 16.89 30.99 -10.67
N PRO A 248 18.04 31.43 -11.21
CA PRO A 248 18.45 31.07 -12.57
C PRO A 248 18.47 29.55 -12.73
N LEU A 249 17.78 29.04 -13.74
CA LEU A 249 17.83 27.62 -14.11
C LEU A 249 19.08 27.40 -14.94
N ASP A 250 20.08 26.73 -14.38
CA ASP A 250 21.26 26.32 -15.15
C ASP A 250 20.88 25.16 -16.07
N ASP A 251 20.93 25.44 -17.38
CA ASP A 251 20.37 24.62 -18.45
C ASP A 251 21.34 23.52 -18.93
N HIS A 252 22.05 22.90 -17.99
CA HIS A 252 22.98 21.81 -18.29
C HIS A 252 22.24 20.60 -18.86
N LYS A 253 22.82 20.00 -19.90
CA LYS A 253 22.32 18.77 -20.53
C LYS A 253 23.34 17.65 -20.38
N LEU A 254 22.88 16.41 -20.51
CA LEU A 254 23.78 15.26 -20.58
C LEU A 254 24.57 15.32 -21.89
N GLU A 255 25.88 15.14 -21.81
CA GLU A 255 26.73 15.02 -22.99
C GLU A 255 26.38 13.75 -23.78
N PRO A 256 26.16 13.81 -25.10
CA PRO A 256 25.80 12.64 -25.90
C PRO A 256 26.85 11.53 -25.84
N ILE A 257 26.41 10.27 -25.77
CA ILE A 257 27.32 9.13 -25.97
C ILE A 257 27.43 8.88 -27.47
N GLN A 258 28.66 8.95 -27.99
CA GLN A 258 28.96 8.70 -29.39
C GLN A 258 29.20 7.20 -29.63
N ASP A 259 29.12 6.80 -30.91
CA ASP A 259 29.53 5.47 -31.38
C ASP A 259 28.77 4.26 -30.78
N LEU A 260 27.48 4.45 -30.45
CA LEU A 260 26.62 3.34 -30.06
C LEU A 260 26.38 2.38 -31.23
N ARG A 261 26.63 1.10 -30.99
CA ARG A 261 26.37 0.01 -31.95
C ARG A 261 24.90 -0.38 -31.91
N CYS A 262 24.35 -0.74 -33.08
CA CYS A 262 22.95 -1.19 -33.21
C CYS A 262 21.92 -0.18 -32.67
N PHE A 263 22.17 1.11 -32.85
CA PHE A 263 21.27 2.16 -32.36
C PHE A 263 19.88 2.07 -33.02
N ASN A 264 18.84 2.00 -32.20
CA ASN A 264 17.46 1.80 -32.65
C ASN A 264 16.55 3.02 -32.46
N GLY A 265 17.14 4.19 -32.25
CA GLY A 265 16.41 5.43 -31.99
C GLY A 265 16.19 5.73 -30.50
N HIS A 266 16.16 4.72 -29.63
CA HIS A 266 16.10 4.89 -28.16
C HIS A 266 17.42 4.54 -27.48
N GLY A 267 18.16 3.58 -28.00
CA GLY A 267 19.38 3.09 -27.36
C GLY A 267 20.22 2.21 -28.27
N GLY A 268 21.39 1.81 -27.77
CA GLY A 268 22.35 0.96 -28.47
C GLY A 268 23.45 0.45 -27.53
N PHE A 269 24.27 -0.48 -28.01
CA PHE A 269 25.38 -1.05 -27.24
C PHE A 269 26.60 -0.12 -27.24
N THR A 270 27.33 -0.09 -26.14
CA THR A 270 28.66 0.51 -26.09
C THR A 270 29.62 -0.17 -27.08
N ALA A 271 30.73 0.51 -27.44
CA ALA A 271 31.70 -0.03 -28.39
C ALA A 271 32.33 -1.37 -27.94
N ASP A 272 32.43 -1.62 -26.64
CA ASP A 272 32.90 -2.88 -26.07
C ASP A 272 31.80 -3.94 -25.89
N GLY A 273 30.53 -3.58 -26.14
CA GLY A 273 29.36 -4.45 -26.00
C GLY A 273 28.97 -4.80 -24.57
N ARG A 274 29.55 -4.15 -23.55
CA ARG A 274 29.31 -4.49 -22.13
C ARG A 274 28.08 -3.85 -21.53
N GLU A 275 27.64 -2.72 -22.09
CA GLU A 275 26.47 -1.99 -21.63
C GLU A 275 25.51 -1.70 -22.78
N TYR A 276 24.22 -1.72 -22.49
CA TYR A 276 23.19 -1.21 -23.37
C TYR A 276 22.68 0.13 -22.85
N VAL A 277 22.92 1.19 -23.63
CA VAL A 277 22.58 2.58 -23.29
C VAL A 277 21.20 2.91 -23.84
N ILE A 278 20.35 3.52 -23.02
CA ILE A 278 18.97 3.91 -23.34
C ILE A 278 18.80 5.38 -22.98
N SER A 279 18.28 6.18 -23.91
CA SER A 279 17.90 7.57 -23.67
C SER A 279 16.38 7.71 -23.75
N VAL A 280 15.78 8.22 -22.68
CA VAL A 280 14.32 8.45 -22.59
C VAL A 280 14.00 9.89 -22.18
N ARG A 281 12.84 10.37 -22.65
CA ARG A 281 12.20 11.62 -22.25
C ARG A 281 10.72 11.33 -22.05
N HIS A 282 10.01 12.16 -21.30
CA HIS A 282 8.59 11.92 -21.06
C HIS A 282 7.76 11.87 -22.36
N SER A 283 8.03 12.76 -23.32
CA SER A 283 7.42 12.75 -24.65
C SER A 283 7.85 11.58 -25.56
N ARG A 284 8.90 10.84 -25.20
CA ARG A 284 9.45 9.75 -26.00
C ARG A 284 9.89 8.58 -25.10
N PRO A 285 8.92 7.88 -24.46
CA PRO A 285 9.22 6.68 -23.69
C PRO A 285 9.65 5.54 -24.62
N THR A 286 10.25 4.48 -24.07
CA THR A 286 10.41 3.23 -24.81
C THR A 286 9.03 2.62 -25.13
N PRO A 287 8.90 1.80 -26.20
CA PRO A 287 7.63 1.16 -26.54
C PRO A 287 7.10 0.19 -25.48
N ALA A 288 8.01 -0.34 -24.65
CA ALA A 288 7.74 -1.19 -23.49
C ALA A 288 8.88 -0.99 -22.48
N PRO A 289 8.69 -1.34 -21.19
CA PRO A 289 9.77 -1.31 -20.21
C PRO A 289 10.92 -2.21 -20.67
N TRP A 290 12.11 -1.63 -20.85
CA TRP A 290 13.34 -2.35 -21.12
C TRP A 290 14.01 -2.61 -19.79
N ILE A 291 14.08 -3.88 -19.40
CA ILE A 291 14.49 -4.27 -18.05
C ILE A 291 15.89 -4.88 -18.03
N ASN A 292 16.51 -4.78 -16.86
CA ASN A 292 17.64 -5.60 -16.47
C ASN A 292 17.27 -6.45 -15.25
N VAL A 293 17.76 -7.69 -15.22
CA VAL A 293 17.60 -8.62 -14.09
C VAL A 293 18.95 -8.73 -13.40
N ILE A 294 19.01 -8.30 -12.14
CA ILE A 294 20.24 -8.28 -11.36
C ILE A 294 20.03 -9.18 -10.16
N ALA A 295 20.72 -10.32 -10.12
CA ALA A 295 20.49 -11.33 -9.09
C ALA A 295 21.77 -12.10 -8.75
N ASN A 296 21.76 -12.65 -7.54
CA ASN A 296 22.65 -13.69 -7.06
C ASN A 296 21.81 -14.93 -6.66
N PRO A 297 22.39 -16.02 -6.12
CA PRO A 297 21.64 -17.25 -5.81
C PRO A 297 20.45 -17.08 -4.84
N LEU A 298 20.45 -16.05 -3.99
CA LEU A 298 19.47 -15.86 -2.93
C LEU A 298 18.62 -14.59 -3.07
N PHE A 299 18.97 -13.68 -3.96
CA PHE A 299 18.39 -12.35 -3.96
C PHE A 299 18.45 -11.76 -5.36
N GLY A 300 17.46 -10.93 -5.71
CA GLY A 300 17.55 -10.17 -6.93
C GLY A 300 16.57 -9.03 -7.02
N THR A 301 16.74 -8.27 -8.08
CA THR A 301 15.88 -7.15 -8.46
C THR A 301 15.72 -7.11 -9.97
N ILE A 302 14.53 -6.71 -10.40
CA ILE A 302 14.26 -6.29 -11.77
C ILE A 302 14.22 -4.78 -11.74
N VAL A 303 14.88 -4.14 -12.71
CA VAL A 303 14.81 -2.70 -12.88
C VAL A 303 14.57 -2.33 -14.34
N SER A 304 13.59 -1.45 -14.61
CA SER A 304 13.35 -0.89 -15.95
C SER A 304 14.24 0.31 -16.25
N GLU A 305 14.29 0.74 -17.50
CA GLU A 305 14.99 1.95 -17.92
C GLU A 305 14.43 3.22 -17.26
N SER A 306 13.16 3.16 -16.83
CA SER A 306 12.45 4.23 -16.15
C SER A 306 12.56 4.18 -14.62
N GLY A 307 13.20 3.15 -14.05
CA GLY A 307 13.35 2.95 -12.61
C GLY A 307 12.25 2.12 -11.95
N GLY A 308 11.36 1.50 -12.73
CA GLY A 308 10.36 0.55 -12.25
C GLY A 308 10.94 -0.81 -11.89
N GLY A 309 10.08 -1.72 -11.40
CA GLY A 309 10.46 -3.08 -11.01
C GLY A 309 10.26 -3.37 -9.51
N TYR A 310 10.93 -4.41 -9.00
CA TYR A 310 10.80 -4.87 -7.62
C TYR A 310 12.02 -5.69 -7.17
N THR A 311 12.06 -6.04 -5.90
CA THR A 311 13.13 -6.79 -5.24
C THR A 311 12.56 -8.01 -4.53
N TRP A 312 13.29 -9.13 -4.52
CA TRP A 312 12.88 -10.38 -3.86
C TRP A 312 14.02 -11.05 -3.10
N PHE A 313 13.65 -11.95 -2.20
CA PHE A 313 14.56 -12.85 -1.50
C PHE A 313 14.14 -14.30 -1.74
N GLN A 314 15.07 -15.14 -2.15
CA GLN A 314 14.94 -16.56 -2.53
C GLN A 314 13.98 -16.84 -3.70
N ASN A 315 12.74 -16.35 -3.63
CA ASN A 315 11.69 -16.63 -4.60
C ASN A 315 11.05 -15.32 -5.10
N SER A 316 11.18 -15.05 -6.40
CA SER A 316 10.64 -13.85 -7.06
C SER A 316 9.11 -13.85 -7.21
N GLY A 317 8.48 -15.03 -7.15
CA GLY A 317 7.02 -15.19 -7.17
C GLY A 317 6.39 -15.01 -5.79
N GLU A 318 6.93 -15.74 -4.81
CA GLU A 318 6.29 -15.94 -3.50
C GLU A 318 6.88 -15.10 -2.36
N ASN A 319 8.12 -14.60 -2.50
CA ASN A 319 8.76 -13.79 -1.47
C ASN A 319 9.35 -12.50 -2.02
N ARG A 320 8.45 -11.60 -2.39
CA ARG A 320 8.78 -10.25 -2.82
C ARG A 320 9.03 -9.40 -1.59
N LEU A 321 10.14 -8.66 -1.60
CA LEU A 321 10.45 -7.66 -0.60
C LEU A 321 9.70 -6.36 -0.91
N THR A 322 9.69 -5.96 -2.17
CA THR A 322 8.99 -4.76 -2.64
C THR A 322 7.94 -5.09 -3.68
N ARG A 323 6.96 -4.19 -3.82
CA ARG A 323 5.75 -4.46 -4.60
C ARG A 323 6.06 -4.64 -6.09
N TRP A 324 5.39 -5.59 -6.73
CA TRP A 324 5.30 -5.68 -8.18
C TRP A 324 3.84 -5.65 -8.61
N ARG A 325 3.53 -4.89 -9.67
CA ARG A 325 2.27 -5.01 -10.39
C ARG A 325 2.52 -5.70 -11.72
N ASN A 326 1.76 -6.75 -11.99
CA ASN A 326 1.65 -7.32 -13.32
C ASN A 326 0.68 -6.49 -14.17
N ASP A 327 0.98 -5.20 -14.31
CA ASP A 327 0.17 -4.23 -15.05
C ASP A 327 0.73 -4.15 -16.48
N PRO A 328 -0.07 -4.47 -17.52
CA PRO A 328 0.41 -4.49 -18.90
C PRO A 328 0.57 -3.09 -19.52
N VAL A 329 0.09 -2.04 -18.84
CA VAL A 329 0.08 -0.65 -19.32
C VAL A 329 1.10 0.20 -18.57
N LEU A 330 1.19 0.02 -17.25
CA LEU A 330 1.97 0.88 -16.36
C LEU A 330 3.16 0.16 -15.74
N ASP A 331 4.35 0.71 -15.96
CA ASP A 331 5.54 0.39 -15.18
C ASP A 331 5.66 1.37 -14.00
N GLU A 332 4.86 1.17 -12.96
CA GLU A 332 4.88 1.97 -11.72
C GLU A 332 5.98 1.47 -10.78
N PRO A 333 6.94 2.33 -10.35
CA PRO A 333 8.02 1.91 -9.46
C PRO A 333 7.51 1.63 -8.03
N SER A 334 8.00 0.57 -7.40
CA SER A 334 7.79 0.31 -5.97
C SER A 334 8.91 0.86 -5.08
N GLU A 335 10.01 1.30 -5.71
CA GLU A 335 11.17 1.85 -5.05
C GLU A 335 11.62 3.11 -5.81
N CYS A 336 11.71 4.25 -5.10
CA CYS A 336 11.94 5.55 -5.74
C CYS A 336 12.99 6.35 -4.97
N LEU A 337 13.90 7.01 -5.69
CA LEU A 337 14.81 8.00 -5.11
C LEU A 337 14.43 9.40 -5.59
N TYR A 338 13.95 10.23 -4.67
CA TYR A 338 13.58 11.62 -4.91
C TYR A 338 14.71 12.56 -4.51
N LEU A 339 14.84 13.64 -5.27
CA LEU A 339 15.70 14.79 -4.99
C LEU A 339 14.80 16.02 -4.84
N ARG A 340 15.03 16.82 -3.79
CA ARG A 340 14.28 18.06 -3.53
C ARG A 340 15.21 19.20 -3.19
N ASP A 341 15.08 20.31 -3.89
CA ASP A 341 15.75 21.56 -3.53
C ASP A 341 15.02 22.21 -2.33
N GLU A 342 15.73 22.42 -1.22
CA GLU A 342 15.16 22.97 0.02
C GLU A 342 14.94 24.48 -0.02
N GLU A 343 15.52 25.19 -0.98
CA GLU A 343 15.30 26.63 -1.13
C GLU A 343 14.02 26.93 -1.92
N THR A 344 13.72 26.14 -2.94
CA THR A 344 12.54 26.32 -3.82
C THR A 344 11.38 25.38 -3.49
N GLY A 345 11.66 24.23 -2.87
CA GLY A 345 10.70 23.16 -2.63
C GLY A 345 10.39 22.30 -3.87
N LEU A 346 11.02 22.56 -5.01
CA LEU A 346 10.88 21.73 -6.21
C LEU A 346 11.55 20.36 -5.99
N PHE A 347 10.89 19.30 -6.46
CA PHE A 347 11.42 17.95 -6.42
C PHE A 347 11.35 17.25 -7.78
N TRP A 348 12.12 16.17 -7.93
CA TRP A 348 12.14 15.23 -9.06
C TRP A 348 12.62 13.86 -8.58
N SER A 349 12.53 12.86 -9.45
CA SER A 349 13.12 11.53 -9.26
C SER A 349 14.47 11.43 -9.96
N ALA A 350 15.38 10.60 -9.43
CA ALA A 350 16.66 10.28 -10.06
C ALA A 350 16.49 9.46 -11.35
N THR A 351 15.34 8.81 -11.50
CA THR A 351 14.91 8.03 -12.66
C THR A 351 13.73 8.69 -13.37
N ALA A 352 13.43 8.25 -14.60
CA ALA A 352 12.36 8.85 -15.42
C ALA A 352 10.97 8.76 -14.78
N LYS A 353 10.73 7.75 -13.94
CA LYS A 353 9.56 7.64 -13.06
C LYS A 353 9.99 7.72 -11.60
N PRO A 354 9.10 8.12 -10.67
CA PRO A 354 7.69 8.45 -10.88
C PRO A 354 7.40 9.91 -11.24
N VAL A 355 8.42 10.78 -11.33
CA VAL A 355 8.24 12.21 -11.65
C VAL A 355 8.82 12.50 -13.04
N PRO A 356 8.09 12.22 -14.12
CA PRO A 356 8.61 12.34 -15.47
C PRO A 356 8.91 13.80 -15.85
N HIS A 357 9.86 13.96 -16.77
CA HIS A 357 10.29 15.26 -17.26
C HIS A 357 10.77 15.16 -18.72
N GLU A 358 10.82 16.29 -19.42
CA GLU A 358 11.27 16.35 -20.83
C GLU A 358 12.79 16.41 -20.99
N SER A 359 13.53 16.62 -19.90
CA SER A 359 14.99 16.46 -19.91
C SER A 359 15.34 14.99 -20.08
N GLU A 360 16.48 14.75 -20.74
CA GLU A 360 16.93 13.39 -21.04
C GLU A 360 17.33 12.66 -19.77
N TYR A 361 16.78 11.45 -19.62
CA TYR A 361 17.28 10.44 -18.69
C TYR A 361 18.06 9.43 -19.51
N ARG A 362 19.25 9.06 -19.01
CA ARG A 362 20.08 8.04 -19.63
C ARG A 362 20.23 6.86 -18.71
N THR A 363 19.88 5.69 -19.19
CA THR A 363 20.05 4.43 -18.47
C THR A 363 21.11 3.58 -19.16
N LYS A 364 21.96 2.91 -18.39
CA LYS A 364 22.88 1.89 -18.89
C LYS A 364 22.59 0.60 -18.16
N HIS A 365 22.25 -0.45 -18.90
CA HIS A 365 22.13 -1.80 -18.36
C HIS A 365 23.41 -2.56 -18.65
N GLY A 366 24.07 -3.03 -17.59
CA GLY A 366 25.27 -3.86 -17.66
C GLY A 366 25.06 -5.19 -16.94
N ALA A 367 26.05 -6.08 -17.05
CA ALA A 367 26.03 -7.34 -16.32
C ALA A 367 26.16 -7.10 -14.81
N GLY A 368 25.09 -7.37 -14.05
CA GLY A 368 25.06 -7.24 -12.60
C GLY A 368 24.76 -5.82 -12.06
N TYR A 369 24.47 -4.84 -12.93
CA TYR A 369 24.11 -3.49 -12.50
C TYR A 369 23.29 -2.71 -13.54
N SER A 370 22.64 -1.64 -13.10
CA SER A 370 22.06 -0.60 -13.96
C SER A 370 22.43 0.78 -13.44
N SER A 371 22.81 1.71 -14.31
CA SER A 371 23.07 3.11 -13.94
C SER A 371 22.08 4.07 -14.60
N PHE A 372 21.66 5.10 -13.88
CA PHE A 372 20.72 6.13 -14.32
C PHE A 372 21.36 7.50 -14.16
N GLU A 373 21.47 8.25 -15.25
CA GLU A 373 22.01 9.61 -15.29
C GLU A 373 20.89 10.60 -15.61
N HIS A 374 20.87 11.72 -14.88
CA HIS A 374 19.91 12.80 -15.11
C HIS A 374 20.52 14.14 -14.73
N VAL A 375 20.21 15.19 -15.50
CA VAL A 375 20.55 16.58 -15.15
C VAL A 375 19.27 17.37 -15.01
N ARG A 376 19.12 18.05 -13.87
CA ARG A 376 18.00 18.95 -13.61
C ARG A 376 18.38 20.05 -12.63
N HIS A 377 17.94 21.28 -12.90
CA HIS A 377 18.14 22.43 -12.04
C HIS A 377 19.62 22.62 -11.64
N GLY A 378 20.57 22.45 -12.57
CA GLY A 378 22.01 22.55 -12.29
C GLY A 378 22.58 21.43 -11.40
N LEU A 379 21.89 20.30 -11.25
CA LEU A 379 22.37 19.12 -10.52
C LEU A 379 22.45 17.93 -11.47
N HIS A 380 23.62 17.29 -11.51
CA HIS A 380 23.84 16.02 -12.19
C HIS A 380 23.76 14.88 -11.17
N SER A 381 22.83 13.95 -11.38
CA SER A 381 22.65 12.75 -10.58
C SER A 381 22.98 11.52 -11.39
N GLU A 382 23.84 10.66 -10.85
CA GLU A 382 24.13 9.32 -11.39
C GLU A 382 23.81 8.27 -10.31
N MET A 383 22.77 7.48 -10.51
CA MET A 383 22.32 6.42 -9.61
C MET A 383 22.71 5.05 -10.16
N THR A 384 23.50 4.26 -9.44
CA THR A 384 23.83 2.87 -9.79
C THR A 384 23.07 1.91 -8.89
N ILE A 385 22.41 0.91 -9.46
CA ILE A 385 21.78 -0.21 -8.75
C ILE A 385 22.56 -1.48 -9.07
N PHE A 386 22.96 -2.25 -8.05
CA PHE A 386 23.58 -3.57 -8.23
C PHE A 386 23.28 -4.51 -7.07
N VAL A 387 23.50 -5.81 -7.27
CA VAL A 387 23.44 -6.84 -6.23
C VAL A 387 24.83 -7.47 -6.11
N PRO A 388 25.48 -7.43 -4.93
CA PRO A 388 26.74 -8.12 -4.72
C PRO A 388 26.61 -9.64 -4.97
N PRO A 389 27.67 -10.31 -5.47
CA PRO A 389 27.61 -11.74 -5.76
C PRO A 389 27.28 -12.62 -4.55
N ASP A 390 27.76 -12.24 -3.36
CA ASP A 390 27.71 -13.10 -2.17
C ASP A 390 26.72 -12.62 -1.09
N ASP A 391 26.29 -11.35 -1.17
CA ASP A 391 25.41 -10.74 -0.17
C ASP A 391 24.00 -10.55 -0.75
N PRO A 392 22.93 -10.98 -0.05
CA PRO A 392 21.55 -10.84 -0.52
C PRO A 392 21.03 -9.41 -0.33
N VAL A 393 21.76 -8.43 -0.88
CA VAL A 393 21.50 -6.99 -0.76
C VAL A 393 21.40 -6.32 -2.11
N LYS A 394 20.43 -5.43 -2.26
CA LYS A 394 20.45 -4.43 -3.31
C LYS A 394 21.19 -3.21 -2.80
N VAL A 395 22.18 -2.75 -3.55
CA VAL A 395 22.86 -1.48 -3.30
C VAL A 395 22.38 -0.46 -4.32
N VAL A 396 21.89 0.67 -3.83
CA VAL A 396 21.57 1.85 -4.64
C VAL A 396 22.55 2.94 -4.29
N ARG A 397 23.49 3.22 -5.19
CA ARG A 397 24.52 4.23 -5.03
C ARG A 397 24.15 5.50 -5.80
N LEU A 398 23.95 6.64 -5.14
CA LEU A 398 23.81 7.93 -5.81
C LEU A 398 25.11 8.74 -5.76
N ASN A 399 25.57 9.19 -6.93
CA ASN A 399 26.53 10.27 -7.09
C ASN A 399 25.77 11.56 -7.44
N LEU A 400 25.91 12.60 -6.62
CA LEU A 400 25.33 13.92 -6.92
C LEU A 400 26.45 14.95 -7.12
N ARG A 401 26.39 15.68 -8.22
CA ARG A 401 27.33 16.76 -8.56
C ARG A 401 26.56 18.05 -8.80
N ASN A 402 26.99 19.12 -8.12
CA ASN A 402 26.48 20.46 -8.35
C ASN A 402 27.20 21.09 -9.54
N LEU A 403 26.45 21.42 -10.59
CA LEU A 403 26.96 22.09 -11.78
C LEU A 403 26.75 23.61 -11.71
N SER A 404 25.95 24.08 -10.76
CA SER A 404 25.69 25.51 -10.56
C SER A 404 26.87 26.22 -9.88
N SER A 405 26.93 27.54 -10.04
CA SER A 405 27.94 28.41 -9.41
C SER A 405 27.70 28.68 -7.92
N ARG A 406 26.65 28.13 -7.33
CA ARG A 406 26.21 28.42 -5.95
C ARG A 406 26.05 27.15 -5.12
N ASN A 407 26.16 27.27 -3.80
CA ASN A 407 25.82 26.16 -2.90
C ASN A 407 24.34 25.81 -3.03
N ARG A 408 24.01 24.52 -2.91
CA ARG A 408 22.64 24.01 -2.99
C ARG A 408 22.31 23.17 -1.78
N ARG A 409 21.09 23.32 -1.25
CA ARG A 409 20.57 22.46 -0.19
C ARG A 409 19.59 21.47 -0.80
N VAL A 410 19.96 20.20 -0.83
CA VAL A 410 19.18 19.15 -1.47
C VAL A 410 18.82 18.10 -0.44
N THR A 411 17.55 17.80 -0.32
CA THR A 411 17.07 16.64 0.43
C THR A 411 16.87 15.48 -0.51
N MET A 412 17.35 14.33 -0.09
CA MET A 412 17.13 13.07 -0.78
C MET A 412 16.10 12.25 -0.01
N THR A 413 15.23 11.57 -0.73
CA THR A 413 14.23 10.69 -0.12
C THR A 413 14.16 9.36 -0.84
N TYR A 414 14.48 8.27 -0.17
CA TYR A 414 14.30 6.92 -0.70
C TYR A 414 12.98 6.34 -0.20
N TYR A 415 12.19 5.81 -1.11
CA TYR A 415 10.89 5.17 -0.92
C TYR A 415 11.04 3.68 -1.26
N ALA A 416 10.50 2.79 -0.43
CA ALA A 416 10.34 1.38 -0.74
C ALA A 416 9.00 0.84 -0.21
N GLU A 417 8.15 0.32 -1.10
CA GLU A 417 6.86 -0.26 -0.73
C GLU A 417 7.00 -1.73 -0.32
N TRP A 418 7.02 -1.99 0.99
CA TRP A 418 7.24 -3.33 1.56
C TRP A 418 6.08 -4.30 1.28
N VAL A 419 6.44 -5.57 1.04
CA VAL A 419 5.51 -6.71 0.89
C VAL A 419 5.86 -7.85 1.85
N LEU A 420 7.07 -8.42 1.76
CA LEU A 420 7.50 -9.60 2.55
C LEU A 420 6.52 -10.79 2.40
N GLY A 421 6.27 -11.13 1.13
CA GLY A 421 5.37 -12.21 0.70
C GLY A 421 4.97 -12.04 -0.77
N THR A 422 3.84 -12.61 -1.17
CA THR A 422 3.41 -12.63 -2.58
C THR A 422 2.73 -11.34 -3.03
N ARG A 423 1.82 -10.81 -2.20
CA ARG A 423 1.00 -9.62 -2.49
C ARG A 423 0.95 -8.69 -1.30
N ARG A 424 0.89 -7.39 -1.59
CA ARG A 424 0.83 -6.35 -0.55
C ARG A 424 -0.50 -6.43 0.20
N GLU A 425 -1.58 -6.68 -0.51
CA GLU A 425 -2.95 -6.71 0.01
C GLU A 425 -3.10 -7.75 1.13
N ASP A 426 -2.33 -8.84 1.05
CA ASP A 426 -2.37 -9.96 1.99
C ASP A 426 -1.40 -9.77 3.17
N THR A 427 -0.34 -8.96 3.01
CA THR A 427 0.78 -8.85 3.96
C THR A 427 0.81 -7.53 4.73
N SER A 428 0.37 -6.43 4.10
CA SER A 428 0.49 -5.08 4.64
C SER A 428 -0.04 -4.90 6.08
N PRO A 429 -1.16 -5.52 6.49
CA PRO A 429 -1.67 -5.36 7.85
C PRO A 429 -0.75 -6.00 8.90
N TYR A 430 0.06 -6.98 8.52
CA TYR A 430 0.80 -7.83 9.44
C TYR A 430 2.29 -7.48 9.52
N LEU A 431 2.72 -6.46 8.78
CA LEU A 431 4.09 -5.98 8.82
C LEU A 431 4.39 -5.29 10.15
N GLN A 432 5.52 -5.65 10.73
CA GLN A 432 6.07 -5.10 11.97
C GLN A 432 7.32 -4.28 11.66
N PRO A 433 7.18 -2.95 11.49
CA PRO A 433 8.32 -2.08 11.28
C PRO A 433 8.98 -1.68 12.61
N ALA A 434 10.29 -1.46 12.59
CA ALA A 434 11.04 -0.83 13.68
C ALA A 434 12.21 0.01 13.12
N TYR A 435 12.68 0.98 13.91
CA TYR A 435 13.87 1.76 13.58
C TYR A 435 14.99 1.46 14.58
N LEU A 436 16.10 0.96 14.07
CA LEU A 436 17.30 0.65 14.84
C LEU A 436 18.23 1.87 14.79
N LEU A 437 18.34 2.58 15.92
CA LEU A 437 19.05 3.86 16.01
C LEU A 437 20.56 3.73 15.72
N GLU A 438 21.21 2.73 16.31
CA GLU A 438 22.65 2.52 16.18
C GLU A 438 23.04 2.15 14.74
N GLN A 439 22.25 1.27 14.13
CA GLN A 439 22.46 0.76 12.77
C GLN A 439 21.90 1.71 11.71
N ARG A 440 21.17 2.77 12.11
CA ARG A 440 20.46 3.70 11.22
C ARG A 440 19.66 2.93 10.16
N ALA A 441 18.90 1.95 10.62
CA ALA A 441 18.19 0.99 9.78
C ALA A 441 16.69 0.96 10.11
N LEU A 442 15.84 1.04 9.09
CA LEU A 442 14.43 0.70 9.16
C LEU A 442 14.35 -0.78 8.86
N ILE A 443 13.84 -1.54 9.81
CA ILE A 443 13.59 -2.96 9.63
C ILE A 443 12.09 -3.20 9.51
N THR A 444 11.72 -4.26 8.79
CA THR A 444 10.35 -4.74 8.67
C THR A 444 10.38 -6.25 8.75
N ALA A 445 9.51 -6.81 9.59
CA ALA A 445 9.27 -8.25 9.69
C ALA A 445 7.82 -8.60 9.35
N ASN A 446 7.57 -9.85 9.00
CA ASN A 446 6.22 -10.38 8.78
C ASN A 446 6.08 -11.76 9.48
N PRO A 447 5.91 -11.80 10.81
CA PRO A 447 5.75 -13.07 11.51
C PRO A 447 4.49 -13.84 11.10
N TYR A 448 3.50 -13.15 10.51
CA TYR A 448 2.27 -13.78 10.02
C TYR A 448 2.51 -14.64 8.77
N ASN A 449 3.60 -14.40 8.02
CA ASN A 449 3.97 -15.19 6.85
C ASN A 449 4.36 -16.63 7.27
N PRO A 450 3.65 -17.67 6.81
CA PRO A 450 3.92 -19.05 7.22
C PRO A 450 5.24 -19.60 6.65
N ASP A 451 5.67 -19.13 5.48
CA ASP A 451 6.83 -19.67 4.76
C ASP A 451 8.14 -18.98 5.19
N TRP A 452 8.07 -17.70 5.55
CA TRP A 452 9.23 -16.91 6.01
C TRP A 452 8.98 -16.12 7.31
N PRO A 453 8.56 -16.77 8.41
CA PRO A 453 8.14 -16.08 9.64
C PRO A 453 9.27 -15.30 10.34
N ASN A 454 10.51 -15.73 10.14
CA ASN A 454 11.70 -15.12 10.74
C ASN A 454 12.42 -14.15 9.79
N GLN A 455 11.79 -13.80 8.66
CA GLN A 455 12.38 -12.87 7.71
C GLN A 455 12.32 -11.43 8.21
N ILE A 456 13.47 -10.77 8.12
CA ILE A 456 13.60 -9.34 8.36
C ILE A 456 14.20 -8.72 7.10
N ALA A 457 13.45 -7.80 6.51
CA ALA A 457 13.96 -6.89 5.50
C ALA A 457 14.43 -5.61 6.18
N PHE A 458 15.45 -4.97 5.64
CA PHE A 458 15.84 -3.64 6.10
C PHE A 458 16.03 -2.66 4.95
N LEU A 459 15.95 -1.38 5.29
CA LEU A 459 16.45 -0.26 4.52
C LEU A 459 17.47 0.47 5.39
N ALA A 460 18.67 0.74 4.88
CA ALA A 460 19.71 1.47 5.60
C ALA A 460 20.44 2.45 4.68
N THR A 461 21.12 3.44 5.27
CA THR A 461 21.96 4.43 4.57
C THR A 461 23.25 4.66 5.34
N ASP A 462 24.32 5.00 4.62
CA ASP A 462 25.62 5.39 5.18
C ASP A 462 25.62 6.80 5.80
N GLN A 463 24.56 7.60 5.58
CA GLN A 463 24.46 8.97 6.09
C GLN A 463 23.50 9.12 7.27
N PRO A 464 23.67 10.18 8.09
CA PRO A 464 22.67 10.57 9.08
C PRO A 464 21.32 10.91 8.43
N VAL A 465 20.23 10.41 9.01
CA VAL A 465 18.87 10.66 8.52
C VAL A 465 18.18 11.75 9.34
N HIS A 466 17.47 12.65 8.66
CA HIS A 466 16.74 13.75 9.30
C HIS A 466 15.26 13.40 9.55
N GLY A 467 14.71 12.47 8.77
CA GLY A 467 13.37 11.95 8.95
C GLY A 467 13.23 10.56 8.33
N TYR A 468 12.28 9.80 8.85
CA TYR A 468 11.89 8.49 8.33
C TYR A 468 10.40 8.30 8.58
N THR A 469 9.77 7.37 7.89
CA THR A 469 8.41 6.93 8.20
C THR A 469 8.15 5.56 7.60
N THR A 470 7.32 4.77 8.27
CA THR A 470 6.75 3.55 7.71
C THR A 470 5.25 3.66 7.45
N ASP A 471 4.71 4.88 7.43
CA ASP A 471 3.32 5.15 7.07
C ASP A 471 3.23 5.71 5.64
N ARG A 472 2.67 4.90 4.74
CA ARG A 472 2.47 5.24 3.32
C ARG A 472 1.45 6.35 3.14
N THR A 473 0.45 6.43 4.02
CA THR A 473 -0.54 7.52 4.01
C THR A 473 0.12 8.83 4.44
N GLU A 474 1.06 8.80 5.37
CA GLU A 474 1.85 9.98 5.72
C GLU A 474 2.65 10.49 4.51
N PHE A 475 3.35 9.59 3.81
CA PHE A 475 4.21 9.93 2.68
C PHE A 475 3.42 10.43 1.47
N MET A 476 2.49 9.61 0.97
CA MET A 476 1.73 9.95 -0.23
C MET A 476 0.64 10.97 0.07
N GLY A 477 -0.04 10.87 1.20
CA GLY A 477 -1.27 11.60 1.49
C GLY A 477 -2.50 10.88 0.92
N HIS A 478 -3.69 11.24 1.44
CA HIS A 478 -4.96 10.55 1.15
C HIS A 478 -5.34 10.47 -0.33
N LEU A 479 -4.95 11.46 -1.14
CA LEU A 479 -5.17 11.52 -2.58
C LEU A 479 -3.85 11.75 -3.35
N GLY A 480 -2.74 11.37 -2.74
CA GLY A 480 -1.43 11.51 -3.37
C GLY A 480 -1.08 10.32 -4.26
N SER A 481 -0.01 10.50 -5.03
CA SER A 481 0.60 9.47 -5.85
C SER A 481 2.11 9.53 -5.73
N LEU A 482 2.81 8.52 -6.23
CA LEU A 482 4.27 8.53 -6.29
C LEU A 482 4.83 9.69 -7.13
N GLY A 483 4.08 10.17 -8.13
CA GLY A 483 4.46 11.36 -8.90
C GLY A 483 4.21 12.68 -8.17
N ASN A 484 3.39 12.68 -7.12
CA ASN A 484 3.02 13.88 -6.38
C ASN A 484 2.82 13.65 -4.87
N PRO A 485 3.82 13.09 -4.15
CA PRO A 485 3.66 12.70 -2.75
C PRO A 485 3.52 13.93 -1.84
N ALA A 486 2.56 13.90 -0.93
CA ALA A 486 2.27 15.02 -0.04
C ALA A 486 3.45 15.36 0.89
N ALA A 487 4.21 14.36 1.37
CA ALA A 487 5.34 14.58 2.27
C ALA A 487 6.49 15.38 1.63
N LEU A 488 6.71 15.28 0.31
CA LEU A 488 7.74 16.06 -0.37
C LEU A 488 7.39 17.55 -0.47
N LYS A 489 6.15 17.95 -0.15
CA LYS A 489 5.72 19.34 -0.04
C LYS A 489 5.77 19.88 1.39
N ARG A 490 6.17 19.06 2.38
CA ARG A 490 6.19 19.40 3.81
C ARG A 490 7.61 19.60 4.32
N VAL A 491 7.74 20.22 5.49
CA VAL A 491 9.04 20.46 6.13
C VAL A 491 9.79 19.15 6.46
N GLY A 492 9.09 18.06 6.79
CA GLY A 492 9.70 16.83 7.29
C GLY A 492 8.82 15.59 7.16
N LEU A 493 9.22 14.56 7.88
CA LEU A 493 8.44 13.34 8.18
C LEU A 493 8.27 13.27 9.71
N ASN A 494 7.19 12.63 10.17
CA ASN A 494 6.82 12.50 11.57
C ASN A 494 7.63 11.45 12.35
N LYS A 495 8.62 10.78 11.72
CA LYS A 495 9.37 9.67 12.33
C LYS A 495 8.47 8.53 12.83
N ARG A 496 7.32 8.34 12.16
CA ARG A 496 6.32 7.34 12.54
C ARG A 496 6.77 5.94 12.12
N VAL A 497 6.93 5.04 13.08
CA VAL A 497 7.35 3.65 12.86
C VAL A 497 6.50 2.74 13.74
N GLU A 498 5.37 2.29 13.20
CA GLU A 498 4.34 1.56 13.96
C GLU A 498 3.68 0.49 13.06
N PRO A 499 3.40 -0.72 13.58
CA PRO A 499 2.59 -1.71 12.88
C PRO A 499 1.11 -1.30 12.81
N GLY A 500 0.33 -2.01 11.99
CA GLY A 500 -1.12 -1.80 11.86
C GLY A 500 -1.54 -0.62 10.99
N ARG A 501 -0.58 0.07 10.39
CA ARG A 501 -0.78 1.11 9.36
C ARG A 501 -0.49 0.58 7.98
N ASP A 502 -0.67 1.43 6.97
CA ASP A 502 -0.25 1.14 5.60
C ASP A 502 1.30 1.22 5.51
N PRO A 503 2.02 0.09 5.40
CA PRO A 503 3.46 0.01 5.59
C PRO A 503 4.24 0.41 4.33
N VAL A 504 5.43 0.98 4.58
CA VAL A 504 6.41 1.43 3.58
C VAL A 504 7.75 1.65 4.30
N GLY A 505 8.87 1.80 3.59
CA GLY A 505 10.15 2.19 4.16
C GLY A 505 10.61 3.51 3.55
N HIS A 506 10.85 4.53 4.38
CA HIS A 506 11.36 5.82 3.91
C HIS A 506 12.53 6.35 4.70
N TYR A 507 13.51 6.86 3.95
CA TYR A 507 14.51 7.77 4.49
C TYR A 507 14.48 9.11 3.85
N LYS A 508 14.54 10.15 4.67
CA LYS A 508 14.73 11.54 4.27
C LYS A 508 15.97 12.09 4.95
N TYR A 509 16.90 12.61 4.17
CA TYR A 509 18.04 13.36 4.71
C TYR A 509 18.35 14.60 3.88
N MET A 510 18.91 15.60 4.54
CA MET A 510 19.27 16.88 3.95
C MET A 510 20.79 16.92 3.76
N TRP A 511 21.22 17.39 2.60
CA TRP A 511 22.63 17.58 2.30
C TRP A 511 22.89 18.96 1.69
N ILE A 512 24.12 19.47 1.86
CA ILE A 512 24.57 20.74 1.30
C ILE A 512 25.60 20.44 0.21
N CYS A 513 25.24 20.68 -1.05
CA CYS A 513 26.10 20.51 -2.21
C CYS A 513 26.94 21.76 -2.47
N HIS A 514 28.26 21.62 -2.47
CA HIS A 514 29.18 22.65 -2.94
C HIS A 514 29.46 22.52 -4.45
N PRO A 515 29.76 23.61 -5.19
CA PRO A 515 29.97 23.63 -6.65
C PRO A 515 30.99 22.64 -7.23
N THR A 516 31.84 22.03 -6.40
CA THR A 516 32.87 21.06 -6.82
C THR A 516 32.81 19.72 -6.07
N ALA A 517 31.83 19.55 -5.18
CA ALA A 517 31.73 18.33 -4.36
C ALA A 517 31.04 17.20 -5.15
N ASN A 518 31.70 16.04 -5.19
CA ASN A 518 31.11 14.77 -5.59
C ASN A 518 30.81 13.95 -4.34
N THR A 519 29.57 13.52 -4.16
CA THR A 519 29.15 12.75 -2.98
C THR A 519 28.55 11.42 -3.40
N ARG A 520 28.98 10.33 -2.73
CA ARG A 520 28.50 8.96 -2.89
C ARG A 520 27.60 8.60 -1.72
N LEU A 521 26.46 7.98 -2.01
CA LEU A 521 25.45 7.61 -1.01
C LEU A 521 24.94 6.22 -1.32
N CYS A 522 24.99 5.30 -0.36
CA CYS A 522 24.56 3.93 -0.55
C CYS A 522 23.31 3.63 0.27
N PHE A 523 22.22 3.26 -0.40
CA PHE A 523 21.08 2.61 0.23
C PHE A 523 21.23 1.11 0.07
N SER A 524 20.95 0.37 1.14
CA SER A 524 20.93 -1.09 1.10
C SER A 524 19.55 -1.62 1.48
N SER A 525 19.03 -2.57 0.70
CA SER A 525 17.87 -3.37 1.07
C SER A 525 18.19 -4.86 0.99
N ALA A 526 18.07 -5.57 2.11
CA ALA A 526 18.49 -6.98 2.22
C ALA A 526 17.94 -7.70 3.45
N GLN A 527 18.17 -9.01 3.47
CA GLN A 527 18.07 -9.85 4.66
C GLN A 527 19.47 -10.30 5.07
N ARG A 528 19.96 -9.87 6.23
CA ARG A 528 21.08 -10.53 6.91
C ARG A 528 20.53 -11.19 8.17
N LYS A 529 21.11 -12.31 8.60
CA LYS A 529 20.93 -12.78 9.98
C LYS A 529 21.37 -11.63 10.91
N ILE A 530 20.41 -10.84 11.40
CA ILE A 530 20.54 -9.90 12.53
C ILE A 530 20.71 -10.72 13.85
N LEU A 531 21.05 -12.01 13.78
CA LEU A 531 21.38 -12.83 14.94
C LEU A 531 22.65 -12.36 15.68
N ASN A 532 23.50 -11.53 15.06
CA ASN A 532 24.64 -10.91 15.75
C ASN A 532 24.41 -9.45 16.19
N LEU A 533 23.22 -8.89 15.96
CA LEU A 533 22.86 -7.52 16.35
C LEU A 533 21.78 -7.49 17.44
N LEU A 534 21.05 -8.59 17.64
CA LEU A 534 20.05 -8.77 18.72
C LEU A 534 20.61 -9.51 19.95
N SER A 535 21.93 -9.72 20.02
CA SER A 535 22.61 -10.33 21.17
C SER A 535 23.21 -9.30 22.15
N LEU A 536 22.65 -8.09 22.20
CA LEU A 536 22.92 -7.09 23.25
C LEU A 536 21.60 -6.47 23.73
#